data_AF-A0A7C5RE19-F1
#
_entry.id   AF-A0A7C5RE19-F1
#
_cell.length_a   1.000
_cell.length_b   1.000
_cell.length_c   1.000
_cell.angle_alpha   90.00
_cell.angle_beta   90.00
_cell.angle_gamma   90.00
#
_symmetry.space_group_name_H-M   'P 1'
#
loop_
_entity.id
_entity.type
_entity.pdbx_description
1 polymer ?
#
loop_
_entity_poly.entity_id
_entity_poly.type
_entity_poly.pdbx_seq_one_letter_code
_entity_poly.pdbx_strand_id
1 'polypeptide(L)'
;MRARLVLNPTALEGLPPFLEVQWEGNILKGALRQENPVLGEVVLPFACRMEGQRLTALPLPPPSLRAEGWVRPSPQGPALELWVELVLPEGRSWGERAFGRILEALFLRALGQMLPVPGETPV
;
A
#
# COMPACT_ATOMS: atom_id res chain seq x y z
N MET A 1 3.12 10.65 5.64
CA MET A 1 4.42 9.99 5.38
C MET A 1 4.21 8.93 4.29
N ARG A 2 5.16 8.74 3.36
CA ARG A 2 5.00 7.88 2.17
C ARG A 2 5.98 6.71 2.17
N ALA A 3 5.55 5.54 1.69
CA ALA A 3 6.39 4.36 1.48
C ALA A 3 6.29 3.86 0.03
N ARG A 4 7.37 3.32 -0.53
CA ARG A 4 7.43 2.86 -1.94
C ARG A 4 7.28 1.34 -2.03
N LEU A 5 6.33 0.85 -2.81
CA LEU A 5 6.12 -0.56 -3.13
C LEU A 5 6.46 -0.79 -4.61
N VAL A 6 7.19 -1.87 -4.91
CA VAL A 6 7.45 -2.33 -6.28
C VAL A 6 6.87 -3.73 -6.43
N LEU A 7 5.89 -3.89 -7.32
CA LEU A 7 5.16 -5.14 -7.54
C LEU A 7 5.30 -5.56 -9.00
N ASN A 8 5.38 -6.85 -9.32
CA ASN A 8 5.36 -7.34 -10.70
C ASN A 8 3.98 -7.95 -11.01
N PRO A 9 3.03 -7.22 -11.62
CA PRO A 9 1.65 -7.69 -11.89
C PRO A 9 1.51 -8.98 -12.72
N THR A 10 2.50 -9.39 -13.51
CA THR A 10 2.49 -10.71 -14.18
C THR A 10 2.65 -11.87 -13.20
N ALA A 11 3.15 -11.56 -12.00
CA ALA A 11 3.22 -12.42 -10.83
C ALA A 11 2.12 -12.04 -9.82
N LEU A 12 0.88 -11.82 -10.28
CA LEU A 12 -0.29 -11.98 -9.40
C LEU A 12 -0.22 -13.32 -8.64
N GLU A 13 0.46 -14.31 -9.21
CA GLU A 13 1.09 -15.43 -8.50
C GLU A 13 2.42 -14.99 -7.86
N GLY A 14 2.42 -14.67 -6.56
CA GLY A 14 3.63 -14.28 -5.83
C GLY A 14 3.57 -12.92 -5.16
N LEU A 15 2.41 -12.25 -5.15
CA LEU A 15 2.17 -11.16 -4.22
C LEU A 15 2.37 -11.64 -2.79
N PRO A 16 2.93 -10.80 -1.90
CA PRO A 16 2.99 -11.15 -0.50
C PRO A 16 1.58 -11.42 0.04
N PRO A 17 1.40 -12.39 0.97
CA PRO A 17 0.07 -12.78 1.47
C PRO A 17 -0.69 -11.65 2.16
N PHE A 18 0.03 -10.60 2.56
CA PHE A 18 -0.52 -9.37 3.16
C PHE A 18 -1.01 -8.35 2.13
N LEU A 19 -0.88 -8.58 0.82
CA LEU A 19 -1.21 -7.62 -0.22
C LEU A 19 -2.11 -8.25 -1.30
N GLU A 20 -3.30 -7.68 -1.45
CA GLU A 20 -4.21 -8.00 -2.53
C GLU A 20 -4.22 -6.89 -3.57
N VAL A 21 -4.22 -7.26 -4.85
CA VAL A 21 -4.31 -6.30 -5.94
C VAL A 21 -5.14 -6.88 -7.09
N GLN A 22 -6.03 -6.06 -7.64
CA GLN A 22 -6.93 -6.42 -8.73
C GLN A 22 -7.08 -5.26 -9.70
N TRP A 23 -7.12 -5.59 -10.99
CA TRP A 23 -7.50 -4.64 -12.04
C TRP A 23 -9.00 -4.74 -12.36
N GLU A 24 -9.65 -3.58 -12.45
CA GLU A 24 -11.01 -3.42 -12.95
C GLU A 24 -11.02 -2.30 -14.01
N GLY A 25 -10.89 -2.68 -15.27
CA GLY A 25 -10.70 -1.73 -16.37
C GLY A 25 -9.41 -0.92 -16.18
N ASN A 26 -9.53 0.40 -16.04
CA ASN A 26 -8.40 1.30 -15.76
C ASN A 26 -8.24 1.62 -14.27
N ILE A 27 -8.88 0.88 -13.38
CA ILE A 27 -8.78 1.07 -11.93
C ILE A 27 -7.98 -0.08 -11.34
N LEU A 28 -6.93 0.27 -10.57
CA LEU A 28 -6.22 -0.65 -9.71
C LEU A 28 -6.85 -0.59 -8.32
N LYS A 29 -7.41 -1.69 -7.84
CA LYS A 29 -7.88 -1.84 -6.46
C LYS A 29 -6.92 -2.73 -5.69
N GLY A 30 -6.81 -2.51 -4.40
CA GLY A 30 -6.06 -3.42 -3.55
C GLY A 30 -6.33 -3.19 -2.07
N ALA A 31 -5.77 -4.09 -1.27
CA ALA A 31 -5.85 -4.03 0.18
C ALA A 31 -4.54 -4.51 0.79
N LEU A 32 -4.03 -3.75 1.76
CA LEU A 32 -2.94 -4.20 2.63
C LEU A 32 -3.55 -4.77 3.91
N ARG A 33 -3.33 -6.06 4.16
CA ARG A 33 -3.69 -6.74 5.41
C ARG A 33 -2.50 -6.72 6.35
N GLN A 34 -2.70 -6.24 7.57
CA GLN A 34 -1.64 -6.20 8.57
C GLN A 34 -2.18 -6.73 9.90
N GLU A 35 -1.47 -7.66 10.52
CA GLU A 35 -1.69 -7.96 11.93
C GLU A 35 -1.14 -6.82 12.79
N ASN A 36 -2.01 -6.20 13.57
CA ASN A 36 -1.66 -5.19 14.56
C ASN A 36 -1.83 -5.79 15.96
N PRO A 37 -0.81 -5.72 16.83
CA PRO A 37 -0.86 -6.33 18.16
C PRO A 37 -1.95 -5.75 19.08
N VAL A 38 -2.43 -4.53 18.78
CA VAL A 38 -3.46 -3.84 19.57
C VAL A 38 -4.83 -3.95 18.90
N LEU A 39 -4.89 -3.89 17.58
CA LEU A 39 -6.16 -3.83 16.83
C LEU A 39 -6.59 -5.16 16.20
N GLY A 40 -5.76 -6.20 16.26
CA GLY A 40 -5.97 -7.42 15.49
C GLY A 40 -5.67 -7.20 14.01
N GLU A 41 -6.36 -7.93 13.12
CA GLU A 41 -6.19 -7.76 11.68
C GLU A 41 -6.76 -6.41 11.21
N VAL A 42 -5.91 -5.62 10.55
CA VAL A 42 -6.26 -4.34 9.93
C VAL A 42 -6.19 -4.49 8.42
N VAL A 43 -7.29 -4.18 7.74
CA VAL A 43 -7.36 -4.16 6.27
C VAL A 43 -7.41 -2.71 5.80
N LEU A 44 -6.39 -2.30 5.04
CA LEU A 44 -6.26 -0.94 4.54
C LEU A 44 -6.47 -0.91 3.01
N PRO A 45 -7.66 -0.55 2.53
CA PRO A 45 -7.94 -0.52 1.11
C PRO A 45 -7.28 0.67 0.42
N PHE A 46 -6.90 0.48 -0.84
CA PHE A 46 -6.55 1.56 -1.77
C PHE A 46 -7.22 1.36 -3.12
N ALA A 47 -7.38 2.46 -3.85
CA ALA A 47 -7.76 2.43 -5.24
C ALA A 47 -7.01 3.53 -6.00
N CYS A 48 -6.61 3.23 -7.23
CA CYS A 48 -5.93 4.14 -8.13
C CYS A 48 -6.59 4.12 -9.51
N ARG A 49 -6.65 5.26 -10.18
CA ARG A 49 -6.99 5.35 -11.61
C ARG A 49 -5.71 5.37 -12.43
N MET A 50 -5.69 4.60 -13.52
CA MET A 50 -4.61 4.61 -14.48
C MET A 50 -4.89 5.61 -15.60
N GLU A 51 -3.93 6.52 -15.80
CA GLU A 51 -3.91 7.53 -16.86
C GLU A 51 -2.58 7.42 -17.61
N GLY A 52 -2.60 6.70 -18.74
CA GLY A 52 -1.39 6.26 -19.41
C GLY A 52 -0.61 5.29 -18.52
N GLN A 53 0.61 5.67 -18.11
CA GLN A 53 1.41 4.89 -17.16
C GLN A 53 1.28 5.39 -15.72
N ARG A 54 0.56 6.48 -15.47
CA ARG A 54 0.46 7.08 -14.14
C ARG A 54 -0.70 6.47 -13.37
N LEU A 55 -0.50 6.22 -12.08
CA LEU A 55 -1.52 5.82 -11.12
C LEU A 55 -1.83 7.01 -10.20
N THR A 56 -3.07 7.46 -10.21
CA THR A 56 -3.56 8.57 -9.38
C THR A 56 -4.51 8.03 -8.33
N ALA A 57 -4.36 8.46 -7.07
CA ALA A 57 -5.17 7.96 -5.97
C ALA A 57 -6.65 8.31 -6.18
N LEU A 58 -7.52 7.35 -5.95
CA LEU A 58 -8.95 7.58 -5.76
C LEU A 58 -9.23 7.77 -4.26
N PRO A 59 -10.07 8.75 -3.89
CA PRO A 59 -10.40 8.97 -2.49
C PRO A 59 -11.22 7.80 -1.94
N LEU A 60 -10.85 7.33 -0.75
CA LEU A 60 -11.55 6.28 0.00
C LEU A 60 -11.78 6.74 1.45
N PRO A 61 -12.87 6.32 2.10
CA PRO A 61 -13.11 6.64 3.50
C PRO A 61 -12.00 6.04 4.39
N PRO A 62 -11.57 6.74 5.45
CA PRO A 62 -10.60 6.20 6.38
C PRO A 62 -11.20 5.06 7.25
N PRO A 63 -10.38 4.11 7.74
CA PRO A 63 -8.95 3.98 7.45
C PRO A 63 -8.70 3.42 6.05
N SER A 64 -7.79 4.06 5.31
CA SER A 64 -7.45 3.67 3.94
C SER A 64 -6.00 4.01 3.60
N LEU A 65 -5.54 3.55 2.45
CA LEU A 65 -4.28 3.97 1.86
C LEU A 65 -4.56 4.89 0.67
N ARG A 66 -3.92 6.05 0.68
CA ARG A 66 -3.73 6.85 -0.54
C ARG A 66 -2.55 6.26 -1.30
N ALA A 67 -2.82 5.69 -2.47
CA ALA A 67 -1.80 5.10 -3.32
C ALA A 67 -1.67 5.88 -4.65
N GLU A 68 -0.46 6.32 -4.98
CA GLU A 68 -0.14 7.00 -6.23
C GLU A 68 1.09 6.34 -6.84
N GLY A 69 1.31 6.41 -8.15
CA GLY A 69 2.43 5.68 -8.71
C GLY A 69 2.57 5.66 -10.21
N TRP A 70 3.31 4.66 -10.66
CA TRP A 70 3.56 4.40 -12.08
C TRP A 70 3.47 2.91 -12.38
N VAL A 71 2.99 2.59 -13.58
CA VAL A 71 3.16 1.29 -14.22
C VAL A 71 4.41 1.40 -15.10
N ARG A 72 5.46 0.67 -14.72
CA ARG A 72 6.73 0.60 -15.46
C ARG A 72 6.74 -0.63 -16.36
N PRO A 73 7.28 -0.55 -17.59
CA PRO A 73 7.58 -1.75 -18.36
C PRO A 73 8.72 -2.54 -17.68
N SER A 74 8.60 -3.85 -17.60
CA SER A 74 9.65 -4.76 -17.14
C SER A 74 9.71 -6.01 -18.04
N PRO A 75 10.88 -6.68 -18.17
CA PRO A 75 11.02 -7.92 -18.95
C PRO A 75 10.08 -9.04 -18.50
N GLN A 76 9.66 -9.03 -17.23
CA GLN A 76 8.72 -10.02 -16.68
C GLN A 76 7.26 -9.59 -16.85
N GLY A 77 6.98 -8.49 -17.55
CA GLY A 77 5.69 -7.82 -17.69
C GLY A 77 5.63 -6.53 -16.87
N PRO A 78 4.47 -5.85 -16.77
CA PRO A 78 4.42 -4.55 -16.11
C PRO A 78 4.89 -4.65 -14.65
N ALA A 79 5.45 -3.57 -14.11
CA ALA A 79 5.82 -3.41 -12.71
C ALA A 79 5.05 -2.22 -12.12
N LEU A 80 4.40 -2.37 -10.97
CA LEU A 80 3.73 -1.29 -10.26
C LEU A 80 4.70 -0.68 -9.26
N GLU A 81 4.93 0.62 -9.41
CA GLU A 81 5.68 1.42 -8.47
C GLU A 81 4.69 2.34 -7.74
N LEU A 82 4.35 2.01 -6.50
CA LEU A 82 3.35 2.72 -5.70
C LEU A 82 3.99 3.46 -4.53
N TRP A 83 3.60 4.70 -4.30
CA TRP A 83 3.78 5.41 -3.04
C TRP A 83 2.47 5.36 -2.28
N VAL A 84 2.52 4.79 -1.07
CA VAL A 84 1.37 4.67 -0.19
C VAL A 84 1.48 5.55 1.03
N GLU A 85 0.37 6.15 1.43
CA GLU A 85 0.23 6.98 2.62
C GLU A 85 -1.01 6.56 3.41
N LEU A 86 -0.86 6.36 4.71
CA LEU A 86 -1.95 6.02 5.60
C LEU A 86 -2.89 7.21 5.79
N VAL A 87 -4.17 7.00 5.56
CA VAL A 87 -5.25 7.96 5.82
C VAL A 87 -6.05 7.46 7.01
N LEU A 88 -5.97 8.19 8.12
CA LEU A 88 -6.71 7.90 9.34
C LEU A 88 -7.90 8.85 9.52
N PRO A 89 -8.91 8.47 10.33
CA PRO A 89 -9.96 9.39 10.75
C PRO A 89 -9.36 10.60 11.46
N GLU A 90 -9.98 11.77 11.29
CA GLU A 90 -9.57 12.97 12.03
C GLU A 90 -9.77 12.77 13.53
N GLY A 91 -8.68 12.82 14.29
CA GLY A 91 -8.71 12.73 15.75
C GLY A 91 -9.33 13.99 16.35
N ARG A 92 -10.44 13.85 17.07
CA ARG A 92 -11.20 14.96 17.69
C ARG A 92 -10.65 15.33 19.07
N SER A 93 -10.05 14.36 19.75
CA SER A 93 -9.43 14.47 21.07
C SER A 93 -7.91 14.31 21.00
N TRP A 94 -7.22 14.71 22.07
CA TRP A 94 -5.78 14.48 22.19
C TRP A 94 -5.43 12.98 22.16
N GLY A 95 -6.24 12.14 22.82
CA GLY A 95 -6.04 10.68 22.82
C GLY A 95 -6.14 10.07 21.43
N GLU A 96 -7.13 10.47 20.63
CA GLU A 96 -7.28 10.00 19.25
C GLU A 96 -6.13 10.44 18.36
N ARG A 97 -5.64 11.67 18.54
CA ARG A 97 -4.45 12.15 17.79
C ARG A 97 -3.19 11.37 18.16
N ALA A 98 -2.97 11.12 19.45
CA ALA A 98 -1.83 10.32 19.92
C ALA A 98 -1.90 8.88 19.40
N PHE A 99 -3.08 8.27 19.45
CA PHE A 99 -3.33 6.94 18.91
C PHE A 99 -3.06 6.88 17.40
N GLY A 100 -3.51 7.87 16.63
CA GLY A 100 -3.25 7.94 15.20
C GLY A 100 -1.74 8.00 14.87
N ARG A 101 -0.95 8.75 15.66
CA ARG A 101 0.51 8.77 15.51
C ARG A 101 1.16 7.40 15.77
N ILE A 102 0.66 6.66 16.75
CA ILE A 102 1.14 5.30 17.06
C ILE A 102 0.83 4.36 15.88
N LEU A 103 -0.39 4.42 15.34
CA LEU A 103 -0.78 3.62 14.18
C LEU A 103 0.07 3.92 12.95
N GLU A 104 0.37 5.19 12.68
CA GLU A 104 1.28 5.56 11.58
C GLU A 104 2.68 4.97 11.75
N ALA A 105 3.24 5.00 12.96
CA ALA A 105 4.55 4.42 13.24
C ALA A 105 4.56 2.89 13.06
N LEU A 106 3.51 2.21 13.54
CA LEU A 106 3.35 0.76 13.39
C LEU A 106 3.18 0.36 11.91
N PHE A 107 2.44 1.15 11.14
CA PHE A 107 2.28 0.95 9.71
C PHE A 107 3.61 1.05 8.96
N LEU A 108 4.41 2.09 9.23
CA LEU A 108 5.72 2.25 8.60
C LEU A 108 6.68 1.12 8.94
N ARG A 109 6.68 0.69 10.20
CA ARG A 109 7.50 -0.45 10.64
C ARG A 109 7.12 -1.72 9.90
N ALA A 110 5.82 -2.00 9.77
CA ALA A 110 5.36 -3.18 9.05
C ALA A 110 5.73 -3.11 7.57
N LEU A 111 5.51 -1.98 6.90
CA LEU A 111 5.93 -1.81 5.50
C LEU A 111 7.44 -1.97 5.30
N GLY A 112 8.26 -1.44 6.22
CA GLY A 112 9.71 -1.61 6.16
C GLY A 112 10.18 -3.06 6.34
N GLN A 113 9.40 -3.89 7.04
CA GLN A 113 9.67 -5.33 7.19
C GLN A 113 9.12 -6.16 6.01
N MET A 114 8.07 -5.66 5.37
CA MET A 114 7.34 -6.29 4.28
C MET A 114 7.98 -6.06 2.90
N LEU A 115 8.74 -4.97 2.75
CA LEU A 115 9.42 -4.61 1.52
C LEU A 115 10.83 -5.20 1.51
N PRO A 116 11.19 -6.06 0.53
CA PRO A 116 12.57 -6.45 0.36
C PRO A 116 13.40 -5.20 0.05
N VAL A 117 14.53 -5.05 0.74
CA VAL A 117 15.52 -4.03 0.40
C VAL A 117 15.93 -4.28 -1.05
N PRO A 118 15.83 -3.29 -1.96
CA PRO A 118 16.37 -3.46 -3.30
C PRO A 118 17.90 -3.56 -3.19
N GLY A 119 18.44 -4.78 -3.25
CA GLY A 119 19.88 -4.99 -3.23
C GLY A 119 20.39 -6.35 -2.74
N GLU A 120 19.60 -7.15 -2.02
CA GLU A 120 20.04 -8.49 -1.62
C GLU A 120 19.50 -9.56 -2.58
N THR A 121 20.26 -9.79 -3.65
CA THR A 121 20.29 -11.10 -4.33
C THR A 121 20.66 -12.16 -3.30
N PRO A 122 19.85 -13.22 -3.09
CA PRO A 122 20.33 -14.40 -2.40
C PRO A 122 21.38 -15.07 -3.30
N VAL A 123 22.57 -15.26 -2.74
CA VAL A 123 23.67 -16.03 -3.32
C VAL A 123 23.34 -17.52 -3.22
#